data_AF-A0A2E9AEF9-F1
#
_entry.id   AF-A0A2E9AEF9-F1
#
_cell.length_a   1.000
_cell.length_b   1.000
_cell.length_c   1.000
_cell.angle_alpha   90.00
_cell.angle_beta   90.00
_cell.angle_gamma   90.00
#
_symmetry.space_group_name_H-M   'P 1'
#
loop_
_entity.id
_entity.type
_entity.pdbx_description
1 polymer ?
#
loop_
_entity_poly.entity_id
_entity_poly.type
_entity_poly.pdbx_seq_one_letter_code
_entity_poly.pdbx_strand_id
1 'polypeptide(L)'
;MDVTVALAVVAMIGMGINSFGNKLGAAQGVYAPPFLLIINIMYCVAALVLHVVQKQPFIISSKMIGLALLIGLCGSISYVSMFTAFELGGEGSILFPIRGLSVVVAVVLSILFFKEPVTLNRLLGLTLGVSSILILSR
;
A
#
# COMPACT_ATOMS: atom_id res chain seq x y z
N MET A 1 -4.09 -23.97 6.58
CA MET A 1 -3.65 -22.60 6.21
C MET A 1 -4.24 -21.68 7.26
N ASP A 2 -3.42 -20.96 8.01
CA ASP A 2 -3.93 -20.05 9.05
C ASP A 2 -4.81 -18.96 8.43
N VAL A 3 -5.89 -18.59 9.11
CA VAL A 3 -6.84 -17.55 8.67
C VAL A 3 -6.11 -16.23 8.32
N THR A 4 -5.05 -15.89 9.06
CA THR A 4 -4.20 -14.73 8.81
C THR A 4 -3.48 -14.80 7.46
N VAL A 5 -3.00 -15.98 7.06
CA VAL A 5 -2.34 -16.19 5.77
C VAL A 5 -3.36 -16.11 4.64
N ALA A 6 -4.56 -16.66 4.83
CA ALA A 6 -5.64 -16.54 3.85
C ALA A 6 -6.05 -15.08 3.61
N LEU A 7 -6.22 -14.29 4.68
CA LEU A 7 -6.51 -12.85 4.59
C LEU A 7 -5.39 -12.08 3.88
N ALA A 8 -4.13 -12.42 4.13
CA ALA A 8 -3.00 -11.81 3.44
C ALA A 8 -3.01 -12.11 1.92
N VAL A 9 -3.36 -13.33 1.51
CA VAL A 9 -3.50 -13.69 0.09
C VAL A 9 -4.63 -12.90 -0.58
N VAL A 10 -5.78 -12.76 0.10
CA VAL A 10 -6.89 -11.94 -0.41
C VAL A 10 -6.46 -10.48 -0.58
N ALA A 11 -5.74 -9.93 0.41
CA ALA A 11 -5.21 -8.57 0.34
C ALA A 11 -4.21 -8.39 -0.82
N MET A 12 -3.34 -9.39 -1.05
CA MET A 12 -2.39 -9.38 -2.17
C MET A 12 -3.10 -9.30 -3.52
N ILE A 13 -4.13 -10.12 -3.73
CA ILE A 13 -4.92 -10.11 -4.97
C ILE A 13 -5.63 -8.77 -5.13
N GLY A 14 -6.28 -8.27 -4.08
CA GLY A 14 -6.97 -6.97 -4.10
C GLY A 14 -6.03 -5.81 -4.42
N MET A 15 -4.84 -5.78 -3.82
CA MET A 15 -3.82 -4.76 -4.08
C MET A 15 -3.24 -4.86 -5.51
N GLY A 16 -3.14 -6.07 -6.06
CA GLY A 16 -2.74 -6.30 -7.45
C GLY A 16 -3.75 -5.70 -8.43
N ILE A 17 -5.03 -5.98 -8.25
CA ILE A 17 -6.12 -5.44 -9.08
C ILE A 17 -6.16 -3.91 -8.95
N ASN A 18 -6.04 -3.36 -7.74
CA ASN A 18 -5.97 -1.93 -7.50
C ASN A 18 -4.80 -1.27 -8.25
N SER A 19 -3.61 -1.88 -8.18
CA SER A 19 -2.41 -1.36 -8.84
C SER A 19 -2.55 -1.38 -10.36
N PHE A 20 -3.14 -2.44 -10.92
CA PHE A 20 -3.45 -2.51 -12.34
C PHE A 20 -4.49 -1.47 -12.77
N GLY A 21 -5.56 -1.29 -11.98
CA GLY A 21 -6.59 -0.27 -12.24
C GLY A 21 -6.03 1.15 -12.26
N ASN A 22 -5.11 1.48 -11.36
CA ASN A 22 -4.40 2.76 -11.37
C ASN A 22 -3.55 2.94 -12.64
N LYS A 23 -2.82 1.90 -13.07
CA LYS A 23 -2.07 1.93 -14.34
C LYS A 23 -3.00 2.14 -15.54
N LEU A 24 -4.14 1.47 -15.57
CA LEU A 24 -5.12 1.61 -16.65
C LEU A 24 -5.71 3.03 -16.70
N GLY A 25 -6.09 3.59 -15.55
CA GLY A 25 -6.58 4.97 -15.46
C GLY A 25 -5.54 5.99 -15.96
N ALA A 26 -4.29 5.83 -15.56
CA ALA A 26 -3.19 6.68 -16.02
C ALA A 26 -2.92 6.53 -17.53
N ALA A 27 -2.96 5.30 -18.06
CA ALA A 27 -2.76 5.05 -19.48
C ALA A 27 -3.85 5.65 -20.38
N GLN A 28 -5.05 5.86 -19.85
CA GLN A 28 -6.16 6.54 -20.55
C GLN A 28 -6.08 8.08 -20.44
N GLY A 29 -5.04 8.64 -19.81
CA GLY A 29 -4.87 10.07 -19.63
C GLY A 29 -5.87 10.70 -18.65
N VAL A 30 -6.40 9.91 -17.72
CA VAL A 30 -7.34 10.40 -16.70
C VAL A 30 -6.58 11.30 -15.74
N TYR A 31 -7.06 12.53 -15.53
CA TYR A 31 -6.48 13.44 -14.55
C TYR A 31 -6.46 12.81 -13.14
N ALA A 32 -5.28 12.70 -12.54
CA ALA A 32 -5.06 11.94 -11.31
C ALA A 32 -5.94 12.36 -10.10
N PRO A 33 -6.10 13.66 -9.77
CA PRO A 33 -6.84 14.08 -8.58
C PRO A 33 -8.31 13.62 -8.51
N PRO A 34 -9.17 13.81 -9.53
CA PRO A 34 -10.55 13.32 -9.47
C PRO A 34 -10.63 11.79 -9.46
N PHE A 35 -9.73 11.09 -10.16
CA PHE A 35 -9.70 9.63 -10.17
C PHE A 35 -9.40 9.07 -8.77
N LEU A 36 -8.37 9.61 -8.11
CA LEU A 36 -8.01 9.22 -6.74
C LEU A 36 -9.10 9.61 -5.73
N LEU A 37 -9.80 10.73 -5.94
CA LEU A 37 -10.93 11.13 -5.09
C LEU A 37 -12.05 10.09 -5.10
N ILE A 38 -12.41 9.59 -6.28
CA ILE A 38 -13.44 8.55 -6.42
C ILE A 38 -13.03 7.27 -5.70
N ILE A 39 -11.75 6.87 -5.81
CA ILE A 39 -11.22 5.70 -5.08
C ILE A 39 -11.30 5.92 -3.57
N ASN A 40 -10.92 7.10 -3.07
CA ASN A 40 -10.97 7.41 -1.64
C ASN A 40 -12.41 7.44 -1.10
N ILE A 41 -13.37 7.95 -1.88
CA ILE A 41 -14.80 7.88 -1.51
C ILE A 41 -15.22 6.42 -1.34
N MET A 42 -14.80 5.52 -2.25
CA MET A 42 -15.11 4.10 -2.13
C MET A 42 -14.49 3.48 -0.86
N TYR A 43 -13.27 3.87 -0.48
CA TYR A 43 -12.67 3.46 0.79
C TYR A 43 -13.44 3.98 2.01
N CYS A 44 -13.93 5.23 1.98
CA CYS A 44 -14.78 5.77 3.04
C CYS A 44 -16.10 4.98 3.16
N VAL A 45 -16.75 4.65 2.04
CA VAL A 45 -17.99 3.86 2.04
C VAL A 45 -17.72 2.46 2.62
N ALA A 46 -16.65 1.80 2.20
CA ALA A 46 -16.27 0.49 2.74
C ALA A 46 -16.01 0.55 4.26
N ALA A 47 -15.31 1.58 4.74
CA ALA A 47 -15.07 1.79 6.16
C ALA A 47 -16.37 2.04 6.95
N LEU A 48 -17.30 2.83 6.40
CA LEU A 48 -18.60 3.06 7.00
C LEU A 48 -19.42 1.78 7.10
N VAL A 49 -19.49 0.99 6.02
CA VAL A 49 -20.19 -0.30 6.03
C VAL A 49 -19.60 -1.23 7.09
N LEU A 50 -18.27 -1.34 7.16
CA LEU A 50 -17.61 -2.16 8.20
C LEU A 50 -17.92 -1.65 9.62
N HIS A 51 -17.94 -0.34 9.84
CA HIS A 51 -18.29 0.24 11.13
C HIS A 51 -19.74 -0.07 11.53
N VAL A 52 -20.68 0.04 10.59
CA VAL A 52 -22.11 -0.29 10.80
C VAL A 52 -22.29 -1.77 11.13
N VAL A 53 -21.53 -2.66 10.46
CA VAL A 53 -21.60 -4.10 10.70
C VAL A 53 -20.96 -4.50 12.03
N GLN A 54 -19.81 -3.93 12.39
CA GLN A 54 -19.05 -4.30 13.59
C GLN A 54 -19.55 -3.62 14.87
N LYS A 55 -20.30 -2.52 14.77
CA LYS A 55 -20.91 -1.76 15.89
C LYS A 55 -19.92 -1.37 17.01
N GLN A 56 -18.64 -1.22 16.68
CA GLN A 56 -17.62 -0.83 17.64
C GLN A 56 -17.71 0.66 17.95
N PRO A 57 -17.44 1.12 19.18
CA PRO A 57 -17.50 2.53 19.52
C PRO A 57 -16.37 3.31 18.82
N PHE A 58 -16.69 4.47 18.23
CA PHE A 58 -15.73 5.33 17.54
C PHE A 58 -14.88 6.12 18.55
N ILE A 59 -13.95 5.44 19.21
CA ILE A 59 -13.06 6.04 20.21
C ILE A 59 -11.66 6.13 19.61
N ILE A 60 -11.28 7.33 19.17
CA ILE A 60 -9.93 7.61 18.65
C ILE A 60 -9.26 8.65 19.54
N SER A 61 -8.05 8.36 20.00
CA SER A 61 -7.22 9.30 20.77
C SER A 61 -6.71 10.44 19.87
N SER A 62 -6.57 11.66 20.40
CA SER A 62 -6.04 12.82 19.66
C SER A 62 -4.67 12.55 19.00
N LYS A 63 -3.80 11.77 19.66
CA LYS A 63 -2.52 11.32 19.07
C LYS A 63 -2.70 10.42 17.86
N MET A 64 -3.71 9.53 17.90
CA MET A 64 -4.03 8.63 16.78
C MET A 64 -4.66 9.38 15.60
N ILE A 65 -5.41 10.46 15.86
CA ILE A 65 -5.91 11.34 14.79
C ILE A 65 -4.75 12.00 14.06
N GLY A 66 -3.78 12.57 14.80
CA GLY A 66 -2.57 13.16 14.19
C GLY A 66 -1.79 12.14 13.36
N LEU A 67 -1.63 10.92 13.87
CA LEU A 67 -0.99 9.84 13.13
C LEU A 67 -1.79 9.45 11.87
N ALA A 68 -3.12 9.33 11.97
CA ALA A 68 -3.98 8.98 10.84
C ALA A 68 -3.92 10.03 9.73
N LEU A 69 -3.89 11.32 10.07
CA LEU A 69 -3.70 12.40 9.09
C LEU A 69 -2.35 12.31 8.40
N LEU A 70 -1.27 12.05 9.14
CA LEU A 70 0.07 11.89 8.59
C LEU A 70 0.15 10.68 7.64
N ILE A 71 -0.45 9.55 8.02
CA ILE A 71 -0.53 8.36 7.17
C ILE A 71 -1.35 8.65 5.91
N GLY A 72 -2.49 9.33 6.04
CA GLY A 72 -3.34 9.72 4.92
C GLY A 72 -2.64 10.64 3.92
N LEU A 73 -1.88 11.62 4.41
CA LEU A 73 -1.04 12.49 3.59
C LEU A 73 0.05 11.70 2.86
N CYS A 74 0.79 10.85 3.58
CA CYS A 74 1.87 10.05 3.00
C CYS A 74 1.34 9.06 1.94
N GLY A 75 0.20 8.44 2.21
CA GLY A 75 -0.50 7.58 1.27
C GLY A 75 -0.97 8.34 0.03
N SER A 76 -1.53 9.53 0.19
CA SER A 76 -1.99 10.37 -0.93
C SER A 76 -0.82 10.79 -1.83
N ILE A 77 0.30 11.24 -1.23
CA ILE A 77 1.53 11.56 -1.97
C ILE A 77 2.01 10.32 -2.74
N SER A 78 2.04 9.15 -2.10
CA SER A 78 2.44 7.90 -2.76
C SER A 78 1.56 7.54 -3.95
N TYR A 79 0.24 7.66 -3.83
CA TYR A 79 -0.69 7.39 -4.94
C TYR A 79 -0.52 8.39 -6.09
N VAL A 80 -0.42 9.69 -5.80
CA VAL A 80 -0.21 10.71 -6.83
C VAL A 80 1.12 10.48 -7.55
N SER A 81 2.22 10.25 -6.83
CA SER A 81 3.53 9.99 -7.43
C SER A 81 3.52 8.73 -8.31
N MET A 82 2.86 7.66 -7.87
CA MET A 82 2.74 6.43 -8.68
C MET A 82 1.90 6.66 -9.93
N PHE A 83 0.78 7.38 -9.80
CA PHE A 83 -0.10 7.67 -10.92
C PHE A 83 0.61 8.55 -11.96
N THR A 84 1.29 9.62 -11.52
CA THR A 84 2.10 10.47 -12.39
C THR A 84 3.24 9.69 -13.05
N ALA A 85 3.88 8.74 -12.36
CA ALA A 85 4.90 7.89 -12.97
C ALA A 85 4.32 7.04 -14.12
N PHE A 86 3.08 6.57 -14.01
CA PHE A 86 2.39 5.90 -15.11
C PHE A 86 1.98 6.84 -16.24
N GLU A 87 1.51 8.06 -15.92
CA GLU A 87 1.19 9.08 -16.93
C GLU A 87 2.42 9.49 -17.75
N LEU A 88 3.61 9.53 -17.12
CA LEU A 88 4.89 9.81 -17.78
C LEU A 88 5.40 8.64 -18.64
N GLY A 89 4.62 7.56 -18.79
CA GLY A 89 4.98 6.40 -19.62
C GLY A 89 5.78 5.33 -18.88
N GLY A 90 5.88 5.39 -17.55
CA GLY A 90 6.59 4.40 -16.76
C GLY A 90 5.97 3.00 -16.88
N GLU A 91 6.83 2.00 -17.08
CA GLU A 91 6.36 0.62 -17.23
C GLU A 91 5.97 -0.01 -15.89
N GLY A 92 4.80 -0.64 -15.84
CA GLY A 92 4.36 -1.38 -14.65
C GLY A 92 5.31 -2.51 -14.25
N SER A 93 6.00 -3.14 -15.21
CA SER A 93 7.05 -4.14 -14.96
C SER A 93 8.18 -3.61 -14.08
N ILE A 94 8.47 -2.31 -14.14
CA ILE A 94 9.53 -1.66 -13.37
C ILE A 94 8.95 -1.00 -12.12
N LEU A 95 7.82 -0.30 -12.26
CA LEU A 95 7.22 0.47 -11.17
C LEU A 95 6.58 -0.42 -10.09
N PHE A 96 5.94 -1.54 -10.45
CA PHE A 96 5.32 -2.42 -9.45
C PHE A 96 6.35 -3.08 -8.51
N PRO A 97 7.47 -3.64 -9.01
CA PRO A 97 8.54 -4.13 -8.14
C PRO A 97 9.14 -3.04 -7.25
N ILE A 98 9.40 -1.84 -7.78
CA ILE A 98 9.89 -0.70 -7.00
C ILE A 98 8.91 -0.35 -5.88
N ARG A 99 7.60 -0.29 -6.17
CA ARG A 99 6.57 -0.08 -5.13
C ARG A 99 6.56 -1.23 -4.11
N GLY A 100 6.85 -2.46 -4.53
CA GLY A 100 7.01 -3.62 -3.67
C GLY A 100 8.13 -3.50 -2.63
N LEU A 101 9.19 -2.72 -2.91
CA LEU A 101 10.26 -2.42 -1.93
C LEU A 101 9.76 -1.61 -0.72
N SER A 102 8.56 -1.03 -0.77
CA SER A 102 7.94 -0.41 0.42
C SER A 102 7.85 -1.38 1.61
N VAL A 103 7.80 -2.69 1.36
CA VAL A 103 7.87 -3.72 2.42
C VAL A 103 9.18 -3.61 3.21
N VAL A 104 10.31 -3.28 2.58
CA VAL A 104 11.59 -3.07 3.26
C VAL A 104 11.50 -1.91 4.22
N VAL A 105 10.92 -0.79 3.78
CA VAL A 105 10.70 0.39 4.62
C VAL A 105 9.81 0.01 5.81
N ALA A 106 8.70 -0.69 5.57
CA ALA A 106 7.79 -1.13 6.61
C ALA A 106 8.46 -2.08 7.65
N VAL A 107 9.29 -3.01 7.20
CA VAL A 107 10.04 -3.92 8.08
C VAL A 107 11.06 -3.15 8.92
N VAL A 108 11.83 -2.23 8.32
CA VAL A 108 12.81 -1.40 9.06
C VAL A 108 12.11 -0.54 10.11
N LEU A 109 11.00 0.11 9.76
CA LEU A 109 10.19 0.86 10.73
C LEU A 109 9.61 -0.04 11.82
N SER A 110 9.15 -1.24 11.48
CA SER A 110 8.62 -2.19 12.46
C SER A 110 9.70 -2.61 13.47
N ILE A 111 10.92 -2.87 13.01
CA ILE A 111 12.05 -3.19 13.89
C ILE A 111 12.38 -1.99 14.81
N LEU A 112 12.41 -0.77 14.26
CA LEU A 112 12.76 0.44 15.02
C LEU A 112 11.73 0.77 16.11
N PHE A 113 10.43 0.66 15.79
CA PHE A 113 9.35 1.08 16.69
C PHE A 113 8.82 -0.05 17.58
N PHE A 114 8.67 -1.27 17.04
CA PHE A 114 8.09 -2.41 17.76
C PHE A 114 9.15 -3.35 18.36
N LYS A 115 10.44 -3.13 18.07
CA LYS A 115 11.57 -3.93 18.58
C LYS A 115 11.39 -5.44 18.36
N GLU A 116 10.78 -5.82 17.24
CA GLU A 116 10.58 -7.24 16.92
C GLU A 116 11.93 -7.97 16.81
N PRO A 117 12.02 -9.22 17.29
CA PRO A 117 13.23 -10.02 17.14
C PRO A 117 13.47 -10.31 15.65
N VAL A 118 14.57 -9.76 15.12
CA VAL A 118 14.99 -9.99 13.75
C VAL A 118 15.68 -11.35 13.69
N THR A 119 14.98 -12.35 13.15
CA THR A 119 15.60 -13.65 12.85
C THR A 119 16.41 -13.57 11.56
N LEU A 120 17.53 -14.31 11.51
CA LEU A 120 18.42 -14.34 10.35
C LEU A 120 17.67 -14.70 9.05
N ASN A 121 16.67 -15.59 9.14
CA ASN A 121 15.82 -15.98 8.02
C ASN A 121 14.99 -14.81 7.46
N ARG A 122 14.48 -13.90 8.31
CA ARG A 122 13.74 -12.71 7.87
C ARG A 122 14.67 -11.75 7.14
N LEU A 123 15.89 -11.58 7.63
CA LEU A 123 16.89 -10.71 7.00
C LEU A 123 17.32 -11.26 5.63
N LEU A 124 17.57 -12.56 5.53
CA LEU A 124 17.89 -13.24 4.26
C LEU A 124 16.72 -13.18 3.27
N GLY A 125 15.48 -13.38 3.72
CA GLY A 125 14.31 -13.22 2.88
C GLY A 125 14.16 -11.79 2.35
N LEU A 126 14.47 -10.80 3.19
CA LEU A 126 14.45 -9.38 2.80
C LEU A 126 15.52 -9.07 1.74
N THR A 127 16.77 -9.50 1.95
CA THR A 127 17.86 -9.25 0.99
C THR A 127 17.63 -9.97 -0.34
N LEU A 128 17.07 -11.18 -0.31
CA LEU A 128 16.64 -11.91 -1.51
C LEU A 128 15.49 -11.19 -2.24
N GLY A 129 14.52 -10.66 -1.49
CA GLY A 129 13.44 -9.86 -2.06
C GLY A 129 13.96 -8.58 -2.74
N VAL A 130 14.84 -7.85 -2.05
CA VAL A 130 15.47 -6.63 -2.60
C VAL A 130 16.27 -6.94 -3.87
N SER A 131 17.12 -7.98 -3.84
CA SER A 131 17.94 -8.36 -4.98
C SER A 131 17.10 -8.84 -6.17
N SER A 132 16.02 -9.59 -5.94
CA SER A 132 15.07 -9.98 -6.98
C SER A 132 14.44 -8.77 -7.66
N ILE A 133 14.02 -7.76 -6.88
CA ILE A 133 13.42 -6.53 -7.42
C ILE A 133 14.44 -5.71 -8.21
N LEU A 134 15.69 -5.61 -7.73
CA LEU A 134 16.76 -4.88 -8.44
C LEU A 134 17.09 -5.49 -9.80
N ILE A 135 17.03 -6.82 -9.91
CA ILE A 135 17.21 -7.53 -11.18
C ILE A 135 16.03 -7.26 -12.11
N LEU A 136 14.79 -7.29 -11.60
CA LEU A 136 13.59 -7.06 -12.40
C LEU A 136 13.42 -5.61 -12.87
N SER A 137 14.03 -4.66 -12.16
CA SER A 137 13.98 -3.23 -12.45
C SER A 137 15.06 -2.75 -13.45
N ARG A 138 15.93 -3.64 -13.94
CA ARG A 138 16.97 -3.35 -14.95
C ARG A 138 16.60 -3.94 -16.30
#